data_AF-A0A814V3V1-F1
#
_entry.id   AF-A0A814V3V1-F1
#
_cell.length_a   1.000
_cell.length_b   1.000
_cell.length_c   1.000
_cell.angle_alpha   90.00
_cell.angle_beta   90.00
_cell.angle_gamma   90.00
#
_symmetry.space_group_name_H-M   'P 1'
#
loop_
_entity.id
_entity.type
_entity.pdbx_description
1 polymer ?
#
loop_
_entity_poly.entity_id
_entity_poly.type
_entity_poly.pdbx_seq_one_letter_code
_entity_poly.pdbx_strand_id
1 'polypeptide(L)'
;MIQFNCDGSLSTTTKWIIKNCTSTSCSFEIILNEKVMTTFSELYIPSRTLAYGVYQLTLTVTMIDSPSLKASSSVYVRITATGITANLVQLGTSMVTRGDQQDLLLDPGTFSVDPDEDTFDATKWKYTYYCRIYDLYNFPNIQGILLSIDDSRIDPYNPSCLSYRSGNGTGLIFGNLTSSPNSSLTVLGGSLQLNQIYQFMVYMENGKNSSIQATGYVLVTIEITHPQLIAVGMFISILNDGFHHVEETATEDQQMLSYMLKKFLNWTHLRRPNVEEIYELQDSRMRSQYADPIENFPDKIDQLLEAIDRIYIDQKKELLKLKRAGV
;
A
#
# COMPACT_ATOMS: atom_id res chain seq x y z
N MET A 1 -42.73 9.41 -50.94
CA MET A 1 -42.53 8.00 -50.57
C MET A 1 -41.02 7.78 -50.57
N ILE A 2 -40.41 7.43 -49.43
CA ILE A 2 -38.95 7.22 -49.34
C ILE A 2 -38.68 5.76 -49.69
N GLN A 3 -37.84 5.50 -50.69
CA GLN A 3 -37.53 4.16 -51.19
C GLN A 3 -36.14 3.79 -50.69
N PHE A 4 -36.04 2.85 -49.74
CA PHE A 4 -34.76 2.37 -49.23
C PHE A 4 -34.29 1.16 -50.03
N ASN A 5 -33.00 1.16 -50.38
CA ASN A 5 -32.32 -0.02 -50.84
C ASN A 5 -31.84 -0.81 -49.62
N CYS A 6 -32.54 -1.89 -49.27
CA CYS A 6 -32.22 -2.73 -48.12
C CYS A 6 -30.98 -3.62 -48.34
N ASP A 7 -30.45 -3.70 -49.57
CA ASP A 7 -29.26 -4.50 -49.89
C ASP A 7 -27.95 -3.72 -49.68
N GLY A 8 -28.02 -2.44 -49.29
CA GLY A 8 -26.88 -1.57 -48.99
C GLY A 8 -26.63 -1.37 -47.49
N SER A 9 -25.36 -1.18 -47.11
CA SER A 9 -25.01 -0.66 -45.79
C SER A 9 -25.44 0.81 -45.68
N LEU A 10 -26.44 1.08 -44.84
CA LEU A 10 -26.90 2.44 -44.57
C LEU A 10 -26.05 3.03 -43.45
N SER A 11 -25.44 4.19 -43.73
CA SER A 11 -24.58 4.85 -42.76
C SER A 11 -25.41 5.66 -41.76
N THR A 12 -24.97 5.66 -40.50
CA THR A 12 -25.64 6.36 -39.41
C THR A 12 -24.67 7.29 -38.70
N THR A 13 -25.23 8.34 -38.10
CA THR A 13 -24.51 9.21 -37.16
C THR A 13 -25.19 9.12 -35.80
N THR A 14 -24.36 9.05 -34.77
CA THR A 14 -24.78 8.96 -33.37
C THR A 14 -24.54 10.29 -32.68
N LYS A 15 -25.44 10.66 -31.77
CA LYS A 15 -25.25 11.81 -30.89
C LYS A 15 -25.82 11.51 -29.50
N TRP A 16 -25.00 11.68 -28.48
CA TRP A 16 -25.40 11.67 -27.09
C TRP A 16 -25.82 13.06 -26.62
N ILE A 17 -26.88 13.10 -25.83
CA ILE A 17 -27.39 14.29 -25.14
C ILE A 17 -27.53 13.94 -23.66
N ILE A 18 -27.01 14.81 -22.79
CA ILE A 18 -27.08 14.65 -21.33
C ILE A 18 -27.93 15.77 -20.74
N LYS A 19 -28.91 15.42 -19.92
CA LYS A 19 -29.77 16.38 -19.21
C LYS A 19 -29.71 16.14 -17.71
N ASN A 20 -29.62 17.20 -16.92
CA ASN A 20 -29.74 17.10 -15.47
C ASN A 20 -31.22 17.01 -15.09
N CYS A 21 -31.59 16.07 -14.24
CA CYS A 21 -32.95 15.80 -13.84
C CYS A 21 -33.15 16.02 -12.34
N THR A 22 -34.29 16.64 -12.03
CA THR A 22 -34.89 16.68 -10.70
C THR A 22 -35.88 15.52 -10.56
N SER A 23 -36.47 15.36 -9.38
CA SER A 23 -37.48 14.31 -9.11
C SER A 23 -38.72 14.39 -10.01
N THR A 24 -38.99 15.54 -10.62
CA THR A 24 -40.22 15.80 -11.39
C THR A 24 -39.98 16.20 -12.84
N SER A 25 -38.77 16.66 -13.21
CA SER A 25 -38.48 17.11 -14.57
C SER A 25 -36.99 17.08 -14.91
N CYS A 26 -36.68 16.90 -16.19
CA CYS A 26 -35.33 17.05 -16.72
C CYS A 26 -35.15 18.45 -17.33
N SER A 27 -34.10 19.13 -16.90
CA SER A 27 -33.68 20.44 -17.38
C SER A 27 -33.09 20.38 -18.80
N PHE A 28 -32.58 21.51 -19.28
CA PHE A 28 -31.93 21.62 -20.58
C PHE A 28 -30.65 20.76 -20.69
N GLU A 29 -30.22 20.53 -21.93
CA GLU A 29 -28.97 19.83 -22.23
C GLU A 29 -27.80 20.51 -21.51
N ILE A 30 -26.99 19.70 -20.84
CA ILE A 30 -25.81 20.19 -20.14
C ILE A 30 -24.73 20.49 -21.17
N ILE A 31 -24.13 21.67 -21.07
CA ILE A 31 -22.95 22.00 -21.86
C ILE A 31 -21.77 21.24 -21.26
N LEU A 32 -21.40 20.15 -21.92
CA LEU A 32 -20.22 19.36 -21.55
C LEU A 32 -18.96 20.05 -22.06
N ASN A 33 -17.85 19.82 -21.35
CA ASN A 33 -16.53 20.20 -21.83
C ASN A 33 -16.23 19.49 -23.16
N GLU A 34 -15.51 20.15 -24.08
CA GLU A 34 -15.09 19.61 -25.38
C GLU A 34 -14.34 18.28 -25.30
N LYS A 35 -13.81 17.93 -24.12
CA LYS A 35 -13.19 16.64 -23.83
C LYS A 35 -14.16 15.45 -23.87
N VAL A 36 -15.47 15.66 -23.73
CA VAL A 36 -16.48 14.59 -23.77
C VAL A 36 -16.98 14.42 -25.20
N MET A 37 -16.54 13.34 -25.86
CA MET A 37 -16.97 13.01 -27.21
C MET A 37 -18.37 12.41 -27.19
N THR A 38 -19.33 13.10 -27.81
CA THR A 38 -20.75 12.68 -27.84
C THR A 38 -21.18 12.04 -29.15
N THR A 39 -20.28 11.93 -30.14
CA THR A 39 -20.61 11.45 -31.49
C THR A 39 -20.37 9.96 -31.71
N PHE A 40 -19.76 9.26 -30.75
CA PHE A 40 -19.54 7.82 -30.82
C PHE A 40 -20.77 7.02 -30.34
N SER A 41 -20.81 5.74 -30.68
CA SER A 41 -21.81 4.80 -30.15
C SER A 41 -21.67 4.58 -28.65
N GLU A 42 -20.45 4.73 -28.13
CA GLU A 42 -20.14 4.66 -26.70
C GLU A 42 -19.98 6.06 -26.12
N LEU A 43 -20.47 6.27 -24.90
CA LEU A 43 -20.33 7.53 -24.18
C LEU A 43 -19.31 7.37 -23.06
N TYR A 44 -18.14 7.98 -23.23
CA TYR A 44 -17.11 8.05 -22.19
C TYR A 44 -17.21 9.39 -21.45
N ILE A 45 -17.53 9.34 -20.17
CA ILE A 45 -17.58 10.51 -19.29
C ILE A 45 -16.42 10.39 -18.31
N PRO A 46 -15.42 11.30 -18.36
CA PRO A 46 -14.33 11.29 -17.39
C PRO A 46 -14.85 11.44 -15.95
N SER A 47 -14.11 10.88 -15.00
CA SER A 47 -14.40 11.05 -13.57
C SER A 47 -14.54 12.53 -13.20
N ARG A 48 -15.47 12.83 -12.28
CA ARG A 48 -15.71 14.19 -11.75
C ARG A 48 -16.19 15.23 -12.79
N THR A 49 -16.62 14.78 -13.98
CA THR A 49 -17.20 15.69 -14.98
C THR A 49 -18.63 16.12 -14.62
N LEU A 50 -19.41 15.21 -14.00
CA LEU A 50 -20.79 15.46 -13.61
C LEU A 50 -20.89 15.63 -12.10
N ALA A 51 -21.64 16.65 -11.65
CA ALA A 51 -21.96 16.84 -10.24
C ALA A 51 -22.92 15.75 -9.73
N TYR A 52 -23.07 15.63 -8.40
CA TYR A 52 -24.06 14.72 -7.82
C TYR A 52 -25.48 15.08 -8.26
N GLY A 53 -26.26 14.07 -8.63
CA GLY A 53 -27.59 14.28 -9.19
C GLY A 53 -28.08 13.09 -10.02
N VAL A 54 -29.25 13.26 -10.61
CA VAL A 54 -29.84 12.29 -11.56
C VAL A 54 -29.72 12.88 -12.96
N TYR A 55 -29.28 12.09 -13.92
CA TYR A 55 -29.10 12.50 -15.29
C TYR A 55 -29.86 11.58 -16.23
N GLN A 56 -30.43 12.17 -17.28
CA GLN A 56 -30.95 11.44 -18.42
C GLN A 56 -29.92 11.50 -19.53
N LEU A 57 -29.48 10.32 -19.98
CA LEU A 57 -28.59 10.14 -21.13
C LEU A 57 -29.44 9.66 -22.30
N THR A 58 -29.45 10.42 -23.39
CA THR A 58 -30.21 10.09 -24.60
C THR A 58 -29.25 9.85 -25.76
N LEU A 59 -29.26 8.65 -26.32
CA LEU A 59 -28.61 8.36 -27.60
C LEU A 59 -29.61 8.61 -28.72
N THR A 60 -29.22 9.43 -29.68
CA THR A 60 -29.97 9.64 -30.93
C THR A 60 -29.14 9.13 -32.10
N VAL A 61 -29.75 8.27 -32.90
CA VAL A 61 -29.18 7.74 -34.14
C VAL A 61 -29.93 8.36 -35.31
N THR A 62 -29.19 8.95 -36.25
CA THR A 62 -29.75 9.57 -37.46
C THR A 62 -29.18 8.87 -38.69
N MET A 63 -30.03 8.50 -39.65
CA MET A 63 -29.55 7.99 -40.94
C MET A 63 -28.96 9.12 -41.78
N ILE A 64 -27.77 8.93 -42.35
CA ILE A 64 -27.10 9.95 -43.15
C ILE A 64 -27.91 10.26 -44.42
N ASP A 65 -28.37 9.22 -45.10
CA ASP A 65 -29.08 9.33 -46.39
C ASP A 65 -30.53 9.84 -46.24
N SER A 66 -31.06 9.85 -45.02
CA SER A 66 -32.40 10.36 -44.72
C SER A 66 -32.44 10.96 -43.31
N PRO A 67 -31.96 12.21 -43.12
CA PRO A 67 -31.84 12.84 -41.80
C PRO A 67 -33.16 13.02 -41.04
N SER A 68 -34.30 12.89 -41.72
CA SER A 68 -35.64 12.88 -41.11
C SER A 68 -35.91 11.59 -40.31
N LEU A 69 -35.19 10.50 -40.59
CA LEU A 69 -35.31 9.24 -39.86
C LEU A 69 -34.32 9.23 -38.71
N LYS A 70 -34.87 9.40 -37.52
CA LYS A 70 -34.13 9.38 -36.27
C LYS A 70 -34.78 8.40 -35.31
N ALA A 71 -33.96 7.65 -34.61
CA ALA A 71 -34.39 6.84 -33.46
C ALA A 71 -33.63 7.33 -32.24
N SER A 72 -34.29 7.37 -31.09
CA SER A 72 -33.64 7.72 -29.83
C SER A 72 -34.07 6.80 -28.70
N SER A 73 -33.16 6.61 -27.75
CA SER A 73 -33.41 5.87 -26.51
C SER A 73 -32.73 6.59 -25.36
N SER A 74 -33.29 6.43 -24.16
CA SER A 74 -32.83 7.14 -22.96
C SER A 74 -32.63 6.19 -21.79
N VAL A 75 -31.60 6.45 -21.00
CA VAL A 75 -31.32 5.81 -19.71
C VAL A 75 -31.13 6.87 -18.63
N TYR A 76 -31.43 6.52 -17.38
CA TYR A 76 -31.23 7.38 -16.23
C TYR A 76 -30.08 6.86 -15.37
N VAL A 77 -29.17 7.75 -15.00
CA VAL A 77 -28.05 7.45 -14.12
C VAL A 77 -28.08 8.40 -12.94
N ARG A 78 -27.72 7.90 -11.75
CA ARG A 78 -27.58 8.73 -10.54
C ARG A 78 -26.13 8.75 -10.13
N ILE A 79 -25.57 9.95 -10.03
CA ILE A 79 -24.24 10.19 -9.46
C ILE A 79 -24.43 10.51 -7.99
N THR A 80 -23.89 9.67 -7.13
CA THR A 80 -23.92 9.83 -5.66
C THR A 80 -22.51 10.02 -5.14
N ALA A 81 -22.38 10.66 -3.99
CA ALA A 81 -21.12 10.68 -3.27
C ALA A 81 -20.69 9.25 -2.92
N THR A 82 -19.41 8.99 -3.04
CA THR A 82 -18.80 7.70 -2.71
C THR A 82 -18.36 7.72 -1.25
N GLY A 83 -18.37 6.55 -0.61
CA GLY A 83 -17.73 6.42 0.71
C GLY A 83 -16.22 6.57 0.61
N ILE A 84 -15.59 7.02 1.69
CA ILE A 84 -14.12 7.05 1.81
C ILE A 84 -13.59 5.63 1.95
N THR A 85 -12.48 5.35 1.27
CA THR A 85 -11.73 4.11 1.44
C THR A 85 -10.63 4.34 2.46
N ALA A 86 -10.82 3.85 3.68
CA ALA A 86 -9.85 3.98 4.77
C ALA A 86 -8.79 2.88 4.66
N ASN A 87 -7.53 3.25 4.40
CA ASN A 87 -6.42 2.32 4.26
C ASN A 87 -5.38 2.59 5.35
N LEU A 88 -5.02 1.60 6.16
CA LEU A 88 -3.99 1.81 7.20
C LEU A 88 -2.56 1.68 6.66
N VAL A 89 -2.39 1.00 5.53
CA VAL A 89 -1.08 0.69 4.92
C VAL A 89 -1.10 1.02 3.43
N GLN A 90 0.09 1.19 2.86
CA GLN A 90 0.25 1.46 1.43
C GLN A 90 -0.48 0.41 0.59
N LEU A 91 -1.09 0.86 -0.51
CA LEU A 91 -1.86 0.06 -1.45
C LEU A 91 -3.15 -0.59 -0.90
N GLY A 92 -3.57 -0.26 0.33
CA GLY A 92 -4.81 -0.82 0.91
C GLY A 92 -4.78 -2.33 1.08
N THR A 93 -3.59 -2.91 1.31
CA THR A 93 -3.43 -4.34 1.51
C THR A 93 -4.14 -4.80 2.79
N SER A 94 -4.81 -5.96 2.71
CA SER A 94 -5.59 -6.51 3.83
C SER A 94 -4.73 -7.25 4.85
N MET A 95 -3.49 -7.61 4.50
CA MET A 95 -2.56 -8.30 5.38
C MET A 95 -1.11 -7.85 5.12
N VAL A 96 -0.35 -7.67 6.20
CA VAL A 96 1.08 -7.36 6.16
C VAL A 96 1.85 -8.21 7.15
N THR A 97 3.08 -8.57 6.82
CA THR A 97 4.03 -9.22 7.75
C THR A 97 5.05 -8.21 8.23
N ARG A 98 5.39 -8.25 9.52
CA ARG A 98 6.42 -7.40 10.12
C ARG A 98 7.37 -8.22 11.00
N GLY A 99 8.63 -7.81 11.01
CA GLY A 99 9.60 -8.30 11.96
C GLY A 99 9.25 -7.92 13.40
N ASP A 100 9.56 -8.78 14.35
CA ASP A 100 9.34 -8.55 15.78
C ASP A 100 10.07 -7.32 16.33
N GLN A 101 11.20 -6.93 15.73
CA GLN A 101 11.94 -5.72 16.10
C GLN A 101 11.62 -4.52 15.19
N GLN A 102 10.73 -4.67 14.21
CA GLN A 102 10.37 -3.60 13.30
C GLN A 102 9.16 -2.83 13.81
N ASP A 103 9.22 -1.51 13.67
CA ASP A 103 8.07 -0.65 13.92
C ASP A 103 6.98 -0.89 12.86
N LEU A 104 5.73 -0.94 13.31
CA LEU A 104 4.55 -0.99 12.45
C LEU A 104 3.96 0.41 12.36
N LEU A 105 4.12 1.05 11.20
CA LEU A 105 3.44 2.30 10.86
C LEU A 105 2.09 2.01 10.22
N LEU A 106 1.04 2.59 10.80
CA LEU A 106 -0.31 2.67 10.27
C LEU A 106 -0.60 4.15 9.98
N ASP A 107 -0.82 4.50 8.72
CA ASP A 107 -0.97 5.90 8.30
C ASP A 107 -2.17 6.09 7.36
N PRO A 108 -3.39 6.03 7.93
CA PRO A 108 -4.60 6.35 7.17
C PRO A 108 -4.66 7.78 6.69
N GLY A 109 -3.92 8.72 7.29
CA GLY A 109 -3.81 10.08 6.76
C GLY A 109 -3.17 10.14 5.37
N THR A 110 -2.16 9.31 5.12
CA THR A 110 -1.46 9.28 3.82
C THR A 110 -2.07 8.27 2.84
N PHE A 111 -2.58 7.13 3.32
CA PHE A 111 -2.97 6.02 2.44
C PHE A 111 -4.47 5.94 2.14
N SER A 112 -5.33 6.63 2.90
CA SER A 112 -6.77 6.64 2.62
C SER A 112 -7.09 7.45 1.36
N VAL A 113 -8.20 7.09 0.71
CA VAL A 113 -8.61 7.71 -0.56
C VAL A 113 -10.05 8.19 -0.44
N ASP A 114 -10.26 9.44 -0.81
CA ASP A 114 -11.58 9.98 -1.15
C ASP A 114 -11.76 9.86 -2.68
N PRO A 115 -12.61 8.95 -3.18
CA PRO A 115 -12.85 8.82 -4.63
C PRO A 115 -13.43 10.10 -5.25
N ASP A 116 -13.99 10.99 -4.43
CA ASP A 116 -14.66 12.21 -4.88
C ASP A 116 -13.73 13.44 -4.89
N GLU A 117 -12.59 13.42 -4.19
CA GLU A 117 -11.60 14.52 -4.12
C GLU A 117 -10.23 14.15 -4.77
N ASP A 118 -9.50 15.14 -5.31
CA ASP A 118 -8.16 14.90 -5.93
C ASP A 118 -7.12 14.39 -4.94
N THR A 119 -7.25 14.82 -3.69
CA THR A 119 -6.35 14.44 -2.60
C THR A 119 -7.17 14.22 -1.35
N PHE A 120 -6.83 13.18 -0.59
CA PHE A 120 -7.45 12.94 0.70
C PHE A 120 -6.93 13.95 1.73
N ASP A 121 -7.79 14.82 2.25
CA ASP A 121 -7.43 15.79 3.29
C ASP A 121 -7.60 15.17 4.69
N ALA A 122 -6.50 14.66 5.22
CA ALA A 122 -6.44 14.03 6.54
C ALA A 122 -6.81 14.94 7.72
N THR A 123 -6.81 16.27 7.54
CA THR A 123 -7.12 17.25 8.60
C THR A 123 -8.62 17.38 8.87
N LYS A 124 -9.46 16.95 7.92
CA LYS A 124 -10.92 16.96 8.06
C LYS A 124 -11.46 15.81 8.93
N TRP A 125 -10.62 14.91 9.41
CA TRP A 125 -11.02 13.64 10.03
C TRP A 125 -10.47 13.47 11.44
N LYS A 126 -11.25 12.78 12.26
CA LYS A 126 -10.84 12.25 13.57
C LYS A 126 -10.60 10.76 13.43
N TYR A 127 -9.53 10.27 14.04
CA TYR A 127 -9.08 8.89 13.91
C TYR A 127 -9.13 8.20 15.28
N THR A 128 -9.82 7.06 15.33
CA THR A 128 -9.83 6.18 16.49
C THR A 128 -9.30 4.82 16.08
N TYR A 129 -8.25 4.36 16.75
CA TYR A 129 -7.61 3.09 16.46
C TYR A 129 -8.07 2.03 17.43
N TYR A 130 -8.21 0.82 16.91
CA TYR A 130 -8.58 -0.38 17.65
C TYR A 130 -7.63 -1.49 17.25
N CYS A 131 -7.39 -2.42 18.18
CA CYS A 131 -6.50 -3.53 17.91
C CYS A 131 -6.86 -4.74 18.75
N ARG A 132 -6.80 -5.93 18.14
CA ARG A 132 -7.07 -7.22 18.78
C ARG A 132 -6.24 -8.34 18.17
N ILE A 133 -6.21 -9.49 18.83
CA ILE A 133 -5.68 -10.74 18.26
C ILE A 133 -6.79 -11.37 17.39
N TYR A 134 -6.48 -11.71 16.14
CA TYR A 134 -7.45 -12.07 15.09
C TYR A 134 -8.17 -13.41 15.30
N ASP A 135 -7.60 -14.31 16.12
CA ASP A 135 -8.02 -15.72 16.18
C ASP A 135 -8.69 -16.13 17.52
N LEU A 136 -9.08 -15.18 18.37
CA LEU A 136 -9.62 -15.53 19.69
C LEU A 136 -11.14 -15.66 19.77
N TYR A 137 -11.97 -14.90 19.03
CA TYR A 137 -13.45 -15.01 19.11
C TYR A 137 -14.15 -14.45 17.86
N ASN A 138 -15.31 -15.05 17.51
CA ASN A 138 -16.22 -14.63 16.44
C ASN A 138 -16.48 -13.11 16.46
N PHE A 139 -16.43 -12.47 15.29
CA PHE A 139 -16.74 -11.05 15.11
C PHE A 139 -18.20 -10.84 14.67
N PRO A 140 -18.91 -9.84 15.21
CA PRO A 140 -18.60 -9.09 16.43
C PRO A 140 -18.75 -10.00 17.65
N ASN A 141 -17.94 -9.79 18.69
CA ASN A 141 -18.18 -10.46 19.97
C ASN A 141 -19.56 -10.00 20.41
N ILE A 142 -20.52 -10.91 20.50
CA ILE A 142 -21.98 -10.64 20.42
C ILE A 142 -22.47 -9.69 21.55
N GLN A 143 -21.60 -9.36 22.52
CA GLN A 143 -21.85 -8.49 23.67
C GLN A 143 -20.64 -7.61 24.11
N GLY A 144 -19.56 -7.50 23.32
CA GLY A 144 -18.32 -6.81 23.73
C GLY A 144 -18.17 -5.37 23.21
N ILE A 145 -17.64 -4.45 24.03
CA ILE A 145 -17.28 -3.08 23.63
C ILE A 145 -15.87 -3.09 23.04
N LEU A 146 -15.70 -2.69 21.77
CA LEU A 146 -14.38 -2.47 21.17
C LEU A 146 -13.62 -1.38 21.94
N LEU A 147 -12.54 -1.77 22.62
CA LEU A 147 -11.65 -0.85 23.31
C LEU A 147 -10.71 -0.18 22.31
N SER A 148 -10.56 1.13 22.41
CA SER A 148 -9.54 1.84 21.63
C SER A 148 -8.15 1.35 22.03
N ILE A 149 -7.18 1.49 21.12
CA ILE A 149 -5.84 0.95 21.32
C ILE A 149 -5.09 1.58 22.50
N ASP A 150 -5.46 2.82 22.84
CA ASP A 150 -4.94 3.61 23.96
C ASP A 150 -5.77 3.45 25.25
N ASP A 151 -6.83 2.64 25.22
CA ASP A 151 -7.66 2.38 26.40
C ASP A 151 -6.86 1.58 27.44
N SER A 152 -6.72 2.16 28.64
CA SER A 152 -6.00 1.55 29.75
C SER A 152 -6.82 0.51 30.51
N ARG A 153 -8.11 0.32 30.18
CA ARG A 153 -8.95 -0.67 30.83
C ARG A 153 -8.51 -2.07 30.42
N ILE A 154 -8.29 -2.91 31.42
CA ILE A 154 -8.07 -4.35 31.22
C ILE A 154 -9.46 -5.01 31.17
N ASP A 155 -9.98 -5.23 29.96
CA ASP A 155 -11.18 -6.04 29.75
C ASP A 155 -10.76 -7.48 29.41
N PRO A 156 -10.95 -8.46 30.29
CA PRO A 156 -10.58 -9.85 30.03
C PRO A 156 -11.44 -10.49 28.91
N TYR A 157 -12.60 -9.92 28.58
CA TYR A 157 -13.49 -10.39 27.52
C TYR A 157 -13.21 -9.73 26.18
N ASN A 158 -12.55 -8.57 26.18
CA ASN A 158 -12.13 -7.88 24.96
C ASN A 158 -10.79 -7.13 25.16
N PRO A 159 -9.68 -7.85 25.39
CA PRO A 159 -8.40 -7.20 25.57
C PRO A 159 -7.97 -6.51 24.26
N SER A 160 -7.54 -5.26 24.37
CA SER A 160 -6.74 -4.64 23.31
C SER A 160 -5.47 -5.45 23.10
N CYS A 161 -4.87 -5.37 21.91
CA CYS A 161 -3.62 -6.10 21.65
C CYS A 161 -2.43 -5.70 22.54
N LEU A 162 -2.58 -4.66 23.37
CA LEU A 162 -1.54 -4.12 24.25
C LEU A 162 -1.90 -4.18 25.75
N SER A 163 -3.05 -4.73 26.14
CA SER A 163 -3.56 -4.64 27.53
C SER A 163 -2.74 -5.42 28.56
N TYR A 164 -1.85 -6.32 28.14
CA TYR A 164 -1.14 -7.25 29.03
C TYR A 164 0.32 -6.85 29.34
N ARG A 165 0.75 -5.62 29.00
CA ARG A 165 2.15 -5.21 29.22
C ARG A 165 2.36 -4.49 30.56
N SER A 166 3.16 -5.11 31.42
CA SER A 166 3.61 -4.59 32.73
C SER A 166 4.92 -3.77 32.59
N GLY A 167 4.94 -2.73 31.74
CA GLY A 167 6.15 -1.93 31.51
C GLY A 167 5.87 -0.46 31.14
N ASN A 168 6.80 0.43 31.49
CA ASN A 168 6.72 1.90 31.50
C ASN A 168 6.59 2.59 30.11
N GLY A 169 5.78 2.05 29.20
CA GLY A 169 5.45 2.71 27.93
C GLY A 169 4.50 1.86 27.10
N THR A 170 3.47 2.49 26.53
CA THR A 170 2.43 1.82 25.73
C THR A 170 2.96 1.24 24.41
N GLY A 171 4.24 1.48 24.04
CA GLY A 171 4.78 1.03 22.76
C GLY A 171 4.09 1.69 21.57
N LEU A 172 3.34 2.78 21.81
CA LEU A 172 2.56 3.49 20.82
C LEU A 172 3.10 4.91 20.66
N ILE A 173 3.27 5.33 19.41
CA ILE A 173 3.54 6.71 19.04
C ILE A 173 2.46 7.14 18.07
N PHE A 174 1.62 8.09 18.48
CA PHE A 174 0.69 8.76 17.59
C PHE A 174 1.42 9.86 16.81
N GLY A 175 1.00 10.10 15.56
CA GLY A 175 1.62 11.02 14.63
C GLY A 175 1.91 12.43 15.18
N ASN A 176 2.74 13.18 14.45
CA ASN A 176 3.18 14.51 14.86
C ASN A 176 2.01 15.51 14.97
N LEU A 177 1.91 16.19 16.12
CA LEU A 177 0.85 17.14 16.50
C LEU A 177 0.68 18.34 15.54
N THR A 178 1.53 18.48 14.52
CA THR A 178 1.57 19.63 13.61
C THR A 178 0.78 19.42 12.31
N SER A 179 0.42 18.19 11.93
CA SER A 179 -0.36 17.90 10.73
C SER A 179 -1.44 16.85 11.02
N SER A 180 -2.60 17.32 11.50
CA SER A 180 -3.73 16.53 12.00
C SER A 180 -3.37 15.65 13.20
N PRO A 181 -3.82 15.97 14.43
CA PRO A 181 -3.48 15.15 15.58
C PRO A 181 -3.96 13.70 15.36
N ASN A 182 -3.02 12.76 15.35
CA ASN A 182 -3.23 11.32 15.37
C ASN A 182 -3.72 10.66 14.06
N SER A 183 -3.48 11.26 12.88
CA SER A 183 -3.78 10.60 11.60
C SER A 183 -2.91 9.38 11.31
N SER A 184 -1.82 9.19 12.06
CA SER A 184 -0.97 8.01 12.02
C SER A 184 -0.71 7.44 13.41
N LEU A 185 -0.41 6.15 13.44
CA LEU A 185 -0.12 5.34 14.61
C LEU A 185 1.11 4.47 14.30
N THR A 186 2.14 4.58 15.13
CA THR A 186 3.30 3.69 15.11
C THR A 186 3.25 2.78 16.32
N VAL A 187 3.25 1.47 16.08
CA VAL A 187 3.45 0.46 17.11
C VAL A 187 4.93 0.08 17.10
N LEU A 188 5.62 0.34 18.21
CA LEU A 188 7.06 0.10 18.32
C LEU A 188 7.39 -1.38 18.26
N GLY A 189 8.53 -1.71 17.66
CA GLY A 189 9.12 -3.04 17.68
C GLY A 189 9.17 -3.64 19.08
N GLY A 190 8.89 -4.93 19.18
CA GLY A 190 8.84 -5.71 20.40
C GLY A 190 7.58 -5.48 21.25
N SER A 191 6.65 -4.62 20.81
CA SER A 191 5.39 -4.37 21.53
C SER A 191 4.33 -5.45 21.29
N LEU A 192 4.44 -6.18 20.18
CA LEU A 192 3.53 -7.27 19.79
C LEU A 192 4.19 -8.63 20.03
N GLN A 193 3.39 -9.66 20.30
CA GLN A 193 3.87 -11.02 20.52
C GLN A 193 4.10 -11.74 19.18
N LEU A 194 5.14 -12.58 19.15
CA LEU A 194 5.46 -13.45 18.02
C LEU A 194 4.36 -14.48 17.75
N ASN A 195 4.27 -14.94 16.50
CA ASN A 195 3.37 -16.00 16.05
C ASN A 195 1.88 -15.71 16.33
N GLN A 196 1.51 -14.44 16.34
CA GLN A 196 0.13 -13.98 16.42
C GLN A 196 -0.22 -13.15 15.20
N ILE A 197 -1.49 -13.25 14.80
CA ILE A 197 -2.09 -12.36 13.82
C ILE A 197 -2.89 -11.33 14.59
N TYR A 198 -2.57 -10.06 14.40
CA TYR A 198 -3.29 -8.93 14.95
C TYR A 198 -4.21 -8.36 13.90
N GLN A 199 -5.40 -7.93 14.31
CA GLN A 199 -6.23 -7.07 13.48
C GLN A 199 -6.17 -5.66 14.03
N PHE A 200 -5.69 -4.75 13.21
CA PHE A 200 -5.78 -3.32 13.44
C PHE A 200 -6.95 -2.75 12.66
N MET A 201 -7.68 -1.84 13.28
CA MET A 201 -8.80 -1.15 12.67
C MET A 201 -8.67 0.34 12.95
N VAL A 202 -9.00 1.15 11.95
CA VAL A 202 -9.18 2.59 12.13
C VAL A 202 -10.63 2.93 11.85
N TYR A 203 -11.25 3.65 12.77
CA TYR A 203 -12.53 4.31 12.56
C TYR A 203 -12.26 5.79 12.34
N MET A 204 -12.79 6.31 11.24
CA MET A 204 -12.63 7.70 10.80
C MET A 204 -13.97 8.39 10.81
N GLU A 205 -14.04 9.55 11.47
CA GLU A 205 -15.23 10.37 11.53
C GLU A 205 -14.92 11.78 11.02
N ASN A 206 -15.75 12.30 10.12
CA ASN A 206 -15.54 13.65 9.62
C ASN A 206 -15.77 14.69 10.73
N GLY A 207 -14.80 15.59 10.92
CA GLY A 207 -14.81 16.56 12.02
C GLY A 207 -15.95 17.58 11.96
N LYS A 208 -16.56 17.79 10.78
CA LYS A 208 -17.73 18.67 10.60
C LYS A 208 -19.05 17.92 10.53
N ASN A 209 -19.05 16.68 10.06
CA ASN A 209 -20.26 15.88 9.88
C ASN A 209 -20.05 14.42 10.32
N SER A 210 -20.44 14.10 11.54
CA SER A 210 -20.34 12.77 12.14
C SER A 210 -21.13 11.67 11.40
N SER A 211 -22.05 12.03 10.50
CA SER A 211 -22.76 11.04 9.68
C SER A 211 -21.87 10.47 8.57
N ILE A 212 -20.75 11.12 8.26
CA ILE A 212 -19.76 10.64 7.28
C ILE A 212 -18.67 9.92 8.06
N GLN A 213 -18.63 8.61 7.88
CA GLN A 213 -17.74 7.70 8.60
C GLN A 213 -17.09 6.74 7.63
N ALA A 214 -15.89 6.29 7.97
CA ALA A 214 -15.18 5.25 7.24
C ALA A 214 -14.46 4.34 8.20
N THR A 215 -14.34 3.06 7.83
CA THR A 215 -13.64 2.07 8.64
C THR A 215 -12.68 1.29 7.76
N GLY A 216 -11.42 1.20 8.19
CA GLY A 216 -10.38 0.42 7.54
C GLY A 216 -9.88 -0.66 8.49
N TYR A 217 -9.38 -1.77 7.95
CA TYR A 217 -8.72 -2.81 8.73
C TYR A 217 -7.49 -3.37 8.01
N VAL A 218 -6.53 -3.86 8.78
CA VAL A 218 -5.38 -4.60 8.27
C VAL A 218 -5.03 -5.72 9.25
N LEU A 219 -4.68 -6.87 8.71
CA LEU A 219 -4.13 -8.00 9.47
C LEU A 219 -2.60 -7.89 9.50
N VAL A 220 -2.01 -8.09 10.68
CA VAL A 220 -0.57 -7.97 10.87
C VAL A 220 -0.05 -9.25 11.50
N THR A 221 0.83 -9.95 10.79
CA THR A 221 1.55 -11.11 11.31
C THR A 221 2.93 -10.68 11.78
N ILE A 222 3.30 -11.07 12.99
CA ILE A 222 4.62 -10.77 13.57
C ILE A 222 5.51 -12.00 13.51
N GLU A 223 6.63 -11.87 12.80
CA GLU A 223 7.62 -12.92 12.59
C GLU A 223 8.96 -12.56 13.21
N ILE A 224 9.77 -13.57 13.55
CA ILE A 224 11.12 -13.36 14.05
C ILE A 224 11.96 -12.73 12.94
N THR A 225 12.34 -11.47 13.14
CA THR A 225 13.45 -10.91 12.38
C THR A 225 14.70 -11.68 12.77
N HIS A 226 15.32 -12.34 11.80
CA HIS A 226 16.63 -12.96 11.99
C HIS A 226 17.69 -11.89 11.66
N PRO A 227 18.24 -11.15 12.65
CA PRO A 227 19.30 -10.18 12.38
C PRO A 227 20.51 -10.80 11.67
N GLN A 228 20.69 -12.13 11.79
CA GLN A 228 21.66 -12.91 11.03
C GLN A 228 21.41 -12.86 9.52
N LEU A 229 20.15 -12.94 9.05
CA LEU A 229 19.83 -12.87 7.63
C LEU A 229 20.04 -11.45 7.07
N ILE A 230 19.77 -10.42 7.89
CA ILE A 230 20.07 -9.02 7.52
C ILE A 230 21.59 -8.85 7.39
N ALA A 231 22.36 -9.32 8.38
CA ALA A 231 23.83 -9.30 8.33
C ALA A 231 24.40 -10.09 7.14
N VAL A 232 23.81 -11.24 6.81
CA VAL A 232 24.20 -12.06 5.65
C VAL A 232 23.89 -11.33 4.34
N GLY A 233 22.69 -10.76 4.17
CA GLY A 233 22.34 -9.96 2.99
C GLY A 233 23.27 -8.77 2.79
N MET A 234 23.62 -8.06 3.88
CA MET A 234 24.59 -6.96 3.84
C MET A 234 26.01 -7.45 3.52
N PHE A 235 26.43 -8.57 4.08
CA PHE A 235 27.73 -9.18 3.76
C PHE A 235 27.81 -9.59 2.29
N ILE A 236 26.75 -10.20 1.74
CA ILE A 236 26.65 -10.56 0.33
C ILE A 236 26.71 -9.33 -0.57
N SER A 237 26.05 -8.22 -0.20
CA SER A 237 26.13 -6.97 -0.96
C SER A 237 27.55 -6.40 -0.96
N ILE A 238 28.24 -6.42 0.19
CA ILE A 238 29.64 -5.98 0.29
C ILE A 238 30.56 -6.88 -0.55
N LEU A 239 30.33 -8.20 -0.54
CA LEU A 239 31.07 -9.14 -1.38
C LEU A 239 30.84 -8.85 -2.86
N ASN A 240 29.58 -8.68 -3.27
CA ASN A 240 29.22 -8.43 -4.67
C ASN A 240 29.82 -7.12 -5.20
N ASP A 241 29.76 -6.06 -4.41
CA ASP A 241 30.46 -4.79 -4.69
C ASP A 241 31.98 -5.01 -4.84
N GLY A 242 32.57 -5.82 -3.96
CA GLY A 242 33.99 -6.16 -4.01
C GLY A 242 34.38 -6.91 -5.28
N PHE A 243 33.55 -7.86 -5.73
CA PHE A 243 33.79 -8.61 -6.98
C PHE A 243 33.67 -7.72 -8.22
N HIS A 244 32.66 -6.85 -8.30
CA HIS A 244 32.54 -5.89 -9.41
C HIS A 244 33.72 -4.91 -9.47
N HIS A 245 34.22 -4.47 -8.32
CA HIS A 245 35.37 -3.57 -8.27
C HIS A 245 36.65 -4.22 -8.85
N VAL A 246 36.83 -5.53 -8.65
CA VAL A 246 37.97 -6.29 -9.20
C VAL A 246 37.79 -6.61 -10.68
N GLU A 247 36.56 -6.82 -11.14
CA GLU A 247 36.27 -6.99 -12.57
C GLU A 247 36.67 -5.74 -13.39
N GLU A 248 36.53 -4.55 -12.80
CA GLU A 248 36.98 -3.28 -13.39
C GLU A 248 38.48 -3.00 -13.19
N THR A 249 39.11 -3.59 -12.17
CA THR A 249 40.53 -3.36 -11.81
C THR A 249 41.27 -4.69 -11.69
N ALA A 250 41.78 -5.19 -12.81
CA ALA A 250 42.42 -6.50 -12.94
C ALA A 250 43.81 -6.61 -12.25
N THR A 251 43.88 -6.40 -10.93
CA THR A 251 45.12 -6.57 -10.15
C THR A 251 44.87 -7.16 -8.75
N GLU A 252 45.36 -8.39 -8.59
CA GLU A 252 45.64 -9.15 -7.35
C GLU A 252 44.55 -9.30 -6.26
N ASP A 253 44.21 -10.56 -5.95
CA ASP A 253 43.26 -11.00 -4.91
C ASP A 253 43.45 -10.36 -3.52
N GLN A 254 44.67 -9.91 -3.20
CA GLN A 254 44.96 -9.20 -1.95
C GLN A 254 44.30 -7.82 -1.86
N GLN A 255 44.12 -7.13 -2.99
CA GLN A 255 43.44 -5.84 -3.02
C GLN A 255 41.94 -5.99 -2.76
N MET A 256 41.34 -7.09 -3.24
CA MET A 256 39.93 -7.44 -3.00
C MET A 256 39.65 -7.66 -1.51
N LEU A 257 40.45 -8.51 -0.85
CA LEU A 257 40.28 -8.79 0.58
C LEU A 257 40.51 -7.54 1.44
N SER A 258 41.51 -6.72 1.07
CA SER A 258 41.76 -5.43 1.71
C SER A 258 40.56 -4.49 1.57
N TYR A 259 40.01 -4.37 0.37
CA TYR A 259 38.83 -3.55 0.08
C TYR A 259 37.59 -4.02 0.85
N MET A 260 37.28 -5.32 0.83
CA MET A 260 36.13 -5.90 1.51
C MET A 260 36.24 -5.76 3.03
N LEU A 261 37.41 -6.06 3.61
CA LEU A 261 37.64 -5.91 5.05
C LEU A 261 37.55 -4.44 5.48
N LYS A 262 38.05 -3.52 4.65
CA LYS A 262 37.98 -2.08 4.89
C LYS A 262 36.52 -1.57 4.86
N LYS A 263 35.72 -1.97 3.88
CA LYS A 263 34.27 -1.66 3.85
C LYS A 263 33.54 -2.25 5.07
N PHE A 264 33.83 -3.50 5.43
CA PHE A 264 33.24 -4.16 6.60
C PHE A 264 33.57 -3.44 7.92
N LEU A 265 34.83 -3.05 8.13
CA LEU A 265 35.27 -2.35 9.34
C LEU A 265 34.69 -0.93 9.45
N ASN A 266 34.55 -0.23 8.33
CA ASN A 266 33.91 1.08 8.29
C ASN A 266 32.41 0.98 8.60
N TRP A 267 31.73 -0.06 8.10
CA TRP A 267 30.30 -0.29 8.34
C TRP A 267 30.00 -0.70 9.78
N THR A 268 30.80 -1.58 10.37
CA THR A 268 30.66 -1.99 11.78
C THR A 268 31.07 -0.90 12.78
N HIS A 269 31.53 0.26 12.30
CA HIS A 269 32.13 1.34 13.08
C HIS A 269 33.34 0.90 13.94
N LEU A 270 33.92 -0.26 13.66
CA LEU A 270 35.15 -0.73 14.30
C LEU A 270 36.38 0.05 13.81
N ARG A 271 36.26 0.72 12.67
CA ARG A 271 37.24 1.66 12.12
C ARG A 271 36.54 2.91 11.61
N ARG A 272 37.13 4.08 11.87
CA ARG A 272 36.65 5.34 11.25
C ARG A 272 37.26 5.48 9.84
N PRO A 273 36.46 5.84 8.83
CA PRO A 273 36.97 6.07 7.49
C PRO A 273 37.92 7.28 7.46
N ASN A 274 38.91 7.24 6.58
CA ASN A 274 39.79 8.39 6.34
C ASN A 274 39.10 9.41 5.40
N VAL A 275 39.71 10.58 5.24
CA VAL A 275 39.12 11.70 4.46
C VAL A 275 38.90 11.30 2.99
N GLU A 276 39.82 10.58 2.37
CA GLU A 276 39.72 10.12 0.98
C GLU A 276 38.59 9.09 0.79
N GLU A 277 38.43 8.15 1.72
CA GLU A 277 37.35 7.16 1.72
C GLU A 277 35.96 7.81 1.84
N ILE A 278 35.85 8.90 2.60
CA ILE A 278 34.60 9.66 2.73
C ILE A 278 34.24 10.31 1.39
N TYR A 279 35.22 10.84 0.66
CA TYR A 279 34.99 11.41 -0.67
C TYR A 279 34.61 10.36 -1.71
N GLU A 280 35.26 9.18 -1.70
CA GLU A 280 34.92 8.06 -2.58
C GLU A 280 33.50 7.53 -2.33
N LEU A 281 33.08 7.40 -1.07
CA LEU A 281 31.72 7.00 -0.69
C LEU A 281 30.67 8.00 -1.19
N GLN A 282 31.00 9.30 -1.13
CA GLN A 282 30.11 10.36 -1.60
C GLN A 282 29.99 10.36 -3.13
N ASP A 283 31.09 10.16 -3.86
CA ASP A 283 31.10 10.04 -5.33
C ASP A 283 30.35 8.78 -5.81
N SER A 284 30.61 7.63 -5.18
CA SER A 284 29.93 6.36 -5.48
C SER A 284 28.41 6.46 -5.27
N ARG A 285 27.99 7.14 -4.20
CA ARG A 285 26.57 7.40 -3.91
C ARG A 285 25.92 8.34 -4.92
N MET A 286 26.66 9.28 -5.51
CA MET A 286 26.14 10.10 -6.61
C MET A 286 26.02 9.30 -7.90
N ARG A 287 26.96 8.39 -8.18
CA ARG A 287 26.92 7.53 -9.38
C ARG A 287 25.82 6.47 -9.35
N SER A 288 25.52 5.89 -8.19
CA SER A 288 24.43 4.90 -8.06
C SER A 288 23.03 5.48 -8.22
N GLN A 289 22.87 6.81 -8.22
CA GLN A 289 21.62 7.47 -8.57
C GLN A 289 21.37 7.56 -10.08
N TYR A 290 22.35 7.19 -10.93
CA TYR A 290 22.26 7.26 -12.39
C TYR A 290 22.24 5.89 -13.10
N ALA A 291 22.36 4.77 -12.36
CA ALA A 291 22.34 3.43 -12.94
C ALA A 291 21.04 2.71 -12.58
N ASP A 292 20.34 2.19 -13.60
CA ASP A 292 19.10 1.40 -13.46
C ASP A 292 19.35 0.07 -12.71
N PRO A 293 18.35 -0.47 -11.97
CA PRO A 293 18.53 -1.64 -11.14
C PRO A 293 18.62 -2.94 -11.97
N ILE A 294 19.57 -3.78 -11.56
CA ILE A 294 20.02 -5.04 -12.12
C ILE A 294 18.87 -6.07 -12.28
N GLU A 295 18.55 -6.45 -13.52
CA GLU A 295 17.49 -7.44 -13.87
C GLU A 295 17.85 -8.93 -13.65
N ASN A 296 19.02 -9.29 -13.10
CA ASN A 296 19.44 -10.71 -12.96
C ASN A 296 19.79 -11.15 -11.52
N PHE A 297 19.29 -10.44 -10.51
CA PHE A 297 19.61 -10.72 -9.10
C PHE A 297 18.84 -11.89 -8.42
N PRO A 298 17.61 -12.29 -8.81
CA PRO A 298 16.83 -13.29 -8.05
C PRO A 298 17.47 -14.70 -8.03
N ASP A 299 17.85 -15.23 -9.20
CA ASP A 299 18.22 -16.65 -9.34
C ASP A 299 19.50 -17.05 -8.59
N LYS A 300 20.43 -16.09 -8.38
CA LYS A 300 21.68 -16.35 -7.65
C LYS A 300 21.51 -16.25 -6.13
N ILE A 301 20.54 -15.48 -5.66
CA ILE A 301 20.19 -15.43 -4.24
C ILE A 301 19.50 -16.73 -3.82
N ASP A 302 18.60 -17.26 -4.64
CA ASP A 302 17.92 -18.50 -4.34
C ASP A 302 18.90 -19.69 -4.23
N GLN A 303 19.88 -19.77 -5.13
CA GLN A 303 20.95 -20.77 -5.06
C GLN A 303 21.83 -20.64 -3.81
N LEU A 304 22.07 -19.40 -3.35
CA LEU A 304 22.87 -19.14 -2.15
C LEU A 304 22.09 -19.47 -0.87
N LEU A 305 20.79 -19.14 -0.83
CA LEU A 305 19.91 -19.49 0.27
C LEU A 305 19.79 -21.01 0.40
N GLU A 306 19.68 -21.73 -0.72
CA GLU A 306 19.67 -23.20 -0.71
C GLU A 306 20.99 -23.79 -0.19
N ALA A 307 22.13 -23.18 -0.52
CA ALA A 307 23.43 -23.62 0.00
C ALA A 307 23.58 -23.39 1.51
N ILE A 308 23.08 -22.26 2.02
CA ILE A 308 23.11 -21.94 3.46
C ILE A 308 22.20 -22.90 4.24
N ASP A 309 21.02 -23.21 3.73
CA ASP A 309 20.09 -24.17 4.36
C ASP A 309 20.71 -25.57 4.45
N ARG A 310 21.45 -26.01 3.42
CA ARG A 310 22.17 -27.28 3.46
C ARG A 310 23.24 -27.30 4.56
N ILE A 311 24.01 -26.23 4.71
CA ILE A 311 25.05 -26.12 5.75
C ILE A 311 24.41 -26.14 7.15
N TYR A 312 23.30 -25.43 7.34
CA TYR A 312 22.58 -25.40 8.61
C TYR A 312 22.02 -26.79 8.99
N ILE A 313 21.43 -27.49 8.02
CA ILE A 313 20.93 -28.86 8.22
C ILE A 313 22.06 -29.82 8.60
N ASP A 314 23.23 -29.70 7.97
CA ASP A 314 24.36 -30.59 8.24
C ASP A 314 25.01 -30.30 9.61
N GLN A 315 25.14 -29.04 10.02
CA GLN A 315 25.57 -28.71 11.38
C GLN A 315 24.60 -29.23 12.44
N LYS A 316 23.28 -29.15 12.17
CA LYS A 316 22.25 -29.69 13.06
C LYS A 316 22.35 -31.21 13.19
N LYS A 317 22.65 -31.93 12.10
CA LYS A 317 22.89 -33.38 12.14
C LYS A 317 24.12 -33.75 12.96
N GLU A 318 25.22 -33.01 12.83
CA GLU A 318 26.44 -33.23 13.63
C GLU A 318 26.22 -32.98 15.13
N LEU A 319 25.49 -31.91 15.49
CA LEU A 319 25.07 -31.65 16.87
C LEU A 319 24.18 -32.77 17.44
N LEU A 320 23.31 -33.37 16.62
CA LEU A 320 22.48 -34.51 17.00
C LEU A 320 23.29 -35.80 17.17
N LYS A 321 24.36 -36.00 16.39
CA LYS A 321 25.29 -37.12 16.58
C LYS A 321 26.07 -36.98 17.87
N LEU A 322 26.57 -35.79 18.19
CA LEU A 322 27.28 -35.51 19.44
C LEU A 322 26.40 -35.74 20.68
N LYS A 323 25.13 -35.30 20.64
CA LYS A 323 24.16 -35.59 21.71
C LYS A 323 23.86 -37.07 21.89
N ARG A 324 23.89 -37.88 20.83
CA ARG A 324 23.72 -39.34 20.93
C ARG A 324 24.98 -40.06 21.40
N ALA A 325 26.15 -39.45 21.24
CA ALA A 325 27.43 -39.97 21.73
C ALA A 325 27.66 -39.73 23.24
N GLY A 326 26.72 -39.05 23.93
CA GLY A 326 26.77 -38.87 25.39
C GLY A 326 27.81 -37.84 25.87
N VAL A 327 28.14 -36.85 25.03
CA VAL A 327 28.87 -35.64 25.44
C VAL A 327 27.89 -34.52 25.72
#